data_AF-A0A960V949-F1
#
_entry.id   AF-A0A960V949-F1
#
_cell.length_a   1.000
_cell.length_b   1.000
_cell.length_c   1.000
_cell.angle_alpha   90.00
_cell.angle_beta   90.00
_cell.angle_gamma   90.00
#
_symmetry.space_group_name_H-M   'P 1'
#
loop_
_entity.id
_entity.type
_entity.pdbx_description
1 polymer ?
#
loop_
_entity_poly.entity_id
_entity_poly.type
_entity_poly.pdbx_seq_one_letter_code
_entity_poly.pdbx_strand_id
1 'polypeptide(L)'
;MTKFNNTDIRNGLMVESDDLYIFPVGSEVYGFLEKVWSSFVNKMVGLTFPNQEHIFDHAVFEVIQGHEIKIVASATHFKMKEAIGDTQSKDIQDFISKTKSIPLNDEKNQSAKILQRAIMAYSHMDRPEVEFVDLRKQSNLHPHLKMLLTETMRYSVGIPLIVKENPVGILWGIRRRMLTEDQKRDIVSQLHTLFDVIEYVIGLEVDRKGDEYFARKNIEKADTTSSIHHLLYTVQPGQKDPVTSIVAHSHTYNMMYRLDASYIVPTTNGYSVSLKHFAPEHLNDSKTIILTIPGFFCRRSIMDKLSREMALRYGYRVFSMDMRGRSRYTMPKDSKSRYSWTLDDYIYDDFPAVIQWIIKNFPGHDVVVMGHSMGGMIPRFYSGSYDKIKKMKGKENRIDPNKYIRGMVSVTSPNYIDLASNIFGLGMLKTGASIIPNRAVYDILFNLVSFPVRNTLATIDLNSFFKFILNLHSSLRQFSFQIGTKIVNLNDFVGYKQISPAEWYFLVEDVFCEESTKVIMQFVRSQLSHENGFYSYDGKINYTEDMVNLKIPVYTIVGTVDKIVPPPTAEGIYDIKSIPNQKLSYYEQGHLGIVFHQETVNNICKEAHDWISSLPSLADAGEVSEIPADKLAAHI
;
A
#
# COMPACT_ATOMS: atom_id res chain seq x y z
N MET A 1 11.84 -10.21 -65.78
CA MET A 1 12.20 -10.26 -64.34
C MET A 1 13.09 -9.07 -64.03
N THR A 2 12.46 -7.94 -63.71
CA THR A 2 13.15 -6.73 -63.26
C THR A 2 13.47 -6.91 -61.79
N LYS A 3 14.76 -6.91 -61.44
CA LYS A 3 15.22 -6.96 -60.04
C LYS A 3 14.84 -5.65 -59.36
N PHE A 4 13.93 -5.72 -58.40
CA PHE A 4 13.63 -4.60 -57.50
C PHE A 4 14.84 -4.32 -56.61
N ASN A 5 15.16 -3.03 -56.42
CA ASN A 5 16.24 -2.59 -55.54
C ASN A 5 15.74 -2.58 -54.09
N ASN A 6 16.59 -2.94 -53.12
CA ASN A 6 16.21 -3.12 -51.71
C ASN A 6 15.62 -1.87 -51.02
N THR A 7 15.84 -0.68 -51.57
CA THR A 7 15.24 0.59 -51.10
C THR A 7 13.78 0.75 -51.53
N ASP A 8 13.39 0.25 -52.72
CA ASP A 8 12.00 0.33 -53.20
C ASP A 8 11.09 -0.69 -52.49
N ILE A 9 11.68 -1.81 -52.02
CA ILE A 9 11.00 -2.84 -51.21
C ILE A 9 10.66 -2.30 -49.81
N ARG A 10 11.46 -1.39 -49.25
CA ARG A 10 11.19 -0.78 -47.93
C ARG A 10 10.13 0.31 -47.95
N ASN A 11 9.93 1.01 -49.06
CA ASN A 11 8.93 2.08 -49.17
C ASN A 11 7.66 1.64 -49.94
N GLY A 12 7.75 0.64 -50.81
CA GLY A 12 6.62 0.15 -51.63
C GLY A 12 5.83 -1.03 -51.05
N LEU A 13 6.24 -1.57 -49.89
CA LEU A 13 5.54 -2.65 -49.16
C LEU A 13 4.98 -2.19 -47.81
N MET A 14 5.18 -0.93 -47.42
CA MET A 14 4.59 -0.37 -46.20
C MET A 14 3.13 -0.03 -46.50
N VAL A 15 2.20 -0.64 -45.79
CA VAL A 15 0.80 -0.21 -45.79
C VAL A 15 0.77 1.14 -45.08
N GLU A 16 0.09 2.15 -45.62
CA GLU A 16 -0.10 3.41 -44.89
C GLU A 16 -1.01 3.16 -43.68
N SER A 17 -0.82 3.89 -42.58
CA SER A 17 -1.64 3.67 -41.38
C SER A 17 -3.14 3.82 -41.69
N ASP A 18 -3.49 4.84 -42.48
CA ASP A 18 -4.88 5.16 -42.83
C ASP A 18 -5.57 4.02 -43.63
N ASP A 19 -4.80 3.12 -44.24
CA ASP A 19 -5.29 1.95 -45.00
C ASP A 19 -5.43 0.67 -44.14
N LEU A 20 -5.01 0.71 -42.88
CA LEU A 20 -5.09 -0.46 -41.99
C LEU A 20 -6.54 -0.74 -41.55
N TYR A 21 -6.94 -2.01 -41.67
CA TYR A 21 -8.25 -2.46 -41.18
C TYR A 21 -8.23 -2.69 -39.67
N ILE A 22 -9.20 -2.13 -38.96
CA ILE A 22 -9.40 -2.33 -37.52
C ILE A 22 -10.35 -3.52 -37.33
N PHE A 23 -9.83 -4.62 -36.79
CA PHE A 23 -10.65 -5.78 -36.47
C PHE A 23 -11.60 -5.50 -35.29
N PRO A 24 -12.83 -6.03 -35.33
CA PRO A 24 -13.70 -6.06 -34.16
C PRO A 24 -13.06 -6.82 -32.99
N VAL A 25 -13.29 -6.38 -31.77
CA VAL A 25 -12.86 -7.11 -30.57
C VAL A 25 -13.61 -8.43 -30.49
N GLY A 26 -12.88 -9.55 -30.36
CA GLY A 26 -13.47 -10.88 -30.21
C GLY A 26 -14.39 -10.97 -28.99
N SER A 27 -15.47 -11.74 -29.09
CA SER A 27 -16.53 -11.79 -28.07
C SER A 27 -16.06 -12.17 -26.67
N GLU A 28 -15.05 -13.05 -26.57
CA GLU A 28 -14.45 -13.47 -25.30
C GLU A 28 -13.71 -12.31 -24.63
N VAL A 29 -12.82 -11.64 -25.37
CA VAL A 29 -12.07 -10.47 -24.89
C VAL A 29 -13.04 -9.34 -24.52
N TYR A 30 -14.02 -9.05 -25.40
CA TYR A 30 -15.02 -8.00 -25.14
C TYR A 30 -15.82 -8.28 -23.87
N GLY A 31 -16.34 -9.49 -23.69
CA GLY A 31 -17.12 -9.86 -22.50
C GLY A 31 -16.33 -9.81 -21.19
N PHE A 32 -15.00 -10.03 -21.26
CA PHE A 32 -14.12 -9.83 -20.11
C PHE A 32 -13.86 -8.34 -19.87
N LEU A 33 -13.54 -7.58 -20.92
CA LEU A 33 -13.29 -6.13 -20.84
C LEU A 33 -14.49 -5.36 -20.27
N GLU A 34 -15.71 -5.71 -20.65
CA GLU A 34 -16.95 -5.08 -20.14
C GLU A 34 -17.03 -5.11 -18.60
N LYS A 35 -16.49 -6.17 -17.99
CA LYS A 35 -16.48 -6.33 -16.52
C LYS A 35 -15.33 -5.60 -15.84
N VAL A 36 -14.32 -5.18 -16.59
CA VAL A 36 -13.04 -4.67 -16.05
C VAL A 36 -12.77 -3.21 -16.42
N TRP A 37 -13.29 -2.69 -17.54
CA TRP A 37 -12.94 -1.37 -18.09
C TRP A 37 -13.15 -0.17 -17.17
N SER A 38 -13.96 -0.30 -16.12
CA SER A 38 -14.12 0.74 -15.10
C SER A 38 -12.82 0.97 -14.35
N SER A 39 -12.01 -0.08 -14.17
CA SER A 39 -10.68 0.02 -13.57
C SER A 39 -9.73 0.88 -14.40
N PHE A 40 -9.89 0.91 -15.72
CA PHE A 40 -9.01 1.69 -16.61
C PHE A 40 -9.24 3.18 -16.37
N VAL A 41 -10.51 3.61 -16.39
CA VAL A 41 -10.87 5.01 -16.15
C VAL A 41 -10.63 5.43 -14.70
N ASN A 42 -10.85 4.54 -13.73
CA ASN A 42 -10.54 4.79 -12.31
C ASN A 42 -9.04 5.00 -12.11
N LYS A 43 -8.22 4.13 -12.71
CA LYS A 43 -6.76 4.25 -12.65
C LYS A 43 -6.29 5.54 -13.33
N MET A 44 -6.85 5.86 -14.50
CA MET A 44 -6.51 7.05 -15.27
C MET A 44 -6.72 8.33 -14.45
N VAL A 45 -7.88 8.51 -13.80
CA VAL A 45 -8.07 9.69 -12.92
C VAL A 45 -7.16 9.63 -11.70
N GLY A 46 -6.90 8.44 -11.16
CA GLY A 46 -6.00 8.23 -10.03
C GLY A 46 -4.52 8.57 -10.28
N LEU A 47 -4.12 8.87 -11.52
CA LEU A 47 -2.76 9.28 -11.83
C LEU A 47 -2.44 10.66 -11.24
N THR A 48 -1.24 10.80 -10.70
CA THR A 48 -0.75 12.03 -10.06
C THR A 48 0.62 12.38 -10.59
N PHE A 49 0.89 13.68 -10.68
CA PHE A 49 2.25 14.18 -10.84
C PHE A 49 3.09 13.96 -9.57
N PRO A 50 4.42 14.15 -9.62
CA PRO A 50 5.28 14.09 -8.44
C PRO A 50 4.83 15.01 -7.29
N ASN A 51 4.22 16.15 -7.61
CA ASN A 51 3.65 17.10 -6.64
C ASN A 51 2.25 16.71 -6.13
N GLN A 52 1.76 15.52 -6.47
CA GLN A 52 0.45 14.97 -6.08
C GLN A 52 -0.78 15.68 -6.69
N GLU A 53 -0.58 16.65 -7.57
CA GLU A 53 -1.68 17.16 -8.38
C GLU A 53 -2.16 16.04 -9.30
N HIS A 54 -3.46 15.77 -9.27
CA HIS A 54 -4.07 14.81 -10.18
C HIS A 54 -3.86 15.23 -11.63
N ILE A 55 -3.46 14.28 -12.47
CA ILE A 55 -3.13 14.56 -13.86
C ILE A 55 -4.40 14.91 -14.65
N PHE A 56 -5.49 14.19 -14.37
CA PHE A 56 -6.76 14.26 -15.09
C PHE A 56 -7.93 14.52 -14.14
N ASP A 57 -8.82 15.41 -14.55
CA ASP A 57 -10.09 15.72 -13.86
C ASP A 57 -11.16 14.65 -14.16
N HIS A 58 -11.17 14.16 -15.41
CA HIS A 58 -12.10 13.16 -15.93
C HIS A 58 -11.35 12.13 -16.76
N ALA A 59 -11.86 10.91 -16.81
CA ALA A 59 -11.42 9.90 -17.76
C ALA A 59 -12.61 9.28 -18.50
N VAL A 60 -12.34 8.80 -19.71
CA VAL A 60 -13.29 8.16 -20.60
C VAL A 60 -12.61 7.01 -21.30
N PHE A 61 -13.32 5.92 -21.50
CA PHE A 61 -12.86 4.82 -22.34
C PHE A 61 -13.78 4.66 -23.55
N GLU A 62 -13.18 4.72 -24.73
CA GLU A 62 -13.81 4.44 -26.02
C GLU A 62 -13.42 3.02 -26.44
N VAL A 63 -14.41 2.18 -26.75
CA VAL A 63 -14.19 0.78 -27.11
C VAL A 63 -14.69 0.48 -28.51
N ILE A 64 -13.94 -0.36 -29.21
CA ILE A 64 -14.35 -0.95 -30.48
C ILE A 64 -15.47 -1.97 -30.20
N GLN A 65 -16.66 -1.68 -30.71
CA GLN A 65 -17.85 -2.53 -30.62
C GLN A 65 -18.34 -2.88 -32.02
N GLY A 66 -18.01 -4.08 -32.48
CA GLY A 66 -18.28 -4.47 -33.87
C GLY A 66 -17.45 -3.61 -34.83
N HIS A 67 -18.12 -2.89 -35.73
CA HIS A 67 -17.50 -1.99 -36.71
C HIS A 67 -17.59 -0.51 -36.31
N GLU A 68 -17.90 -0.24 -35.04
CA GLU A 68 -18.08 1.10 -34.51
C GLU A 68 -17.22 1.29 -33.26
N ILE A 69 -16.97 2.55 -32.90
CA ILE A 69 -16.38 2.92 -31.62
C ILE A 69 -17.43 3.62 -30.75
N LYS A 70 -17.46 3.30 -29.45
CA LYS A 70 -18.43 3.85 -28.50
C LYS A 70 -17.79 4.15 -27.15
N ILE A 71 -18.23 5.22 -26.50
CA ILE A 71 -17.91 5.49 -25.10
C ILE A 71 -18.67 4.55 -24.18
N VAL A 72 -17.95 3.92 -23.26
CA VAL A 72 -18.48 2.81 -22.45
C VAL A 72 -18.19 2.93 -20.96
N ALA A 73 -17.18 3.70 -20.58
CA ALA A 73 -16.85 3.97 -19.19
C ALA A 73 -16.41 5.41 -19.01
N SER A 74 -16.66 5.97 -17.83
CA SER A 74 -16.13 7.27 -17.41
C SER A 74 -15.93 7.31 -15.90
N ALA A 75 -14.94 8.08 -15.45
CA ALA A 75 -14.64 8.34 -14.05
C ALA A 75 -14.28 9.82 -13.82
N THR A 76 -14.51 10.32 -12.60
CA THR A 76 -14.27 11.72 -12.21
C THR A 76 -13.79 11.79 -10.76
N HIS A 77 -12.93 12.76 -10.44
CA HIS A 77 -12.49 12.98 -9.05
C HIS A 77 -13.51 13.68 -8.17
N PHE A 78 -14.30 14.56 -8.77
CA PHE A 78 -15.41 15.23 -8.09
C PHE A 78 -16.67 14.37 -8.24
N LYS A 79 -17.56 14.36 -7.24
CA LYS A 79 -18.93 13.94 -7.51
C LYS A 79 -19.44 14.85 -8.64
N MET A 80 -19.86 14.29 -9.77
CA MET A 80 -20.29 15.07 -10.96
C MET A 80 -21.31 16.18 -10.68
N LYS A 81 -22.02 16.11 -9.54
CA LYS A 81 -22.89 17.17 -9.02
C LYS A 81 -22.23 18.55 -8.85
N GLU A 82 -20.93 18.63 -8.58
CA GLU A 82 -20.27 19.91 -8.28
C GLU A 82 -19.66 20.59 -9.52
N ALA A 83 -19.44 19.84 -10.61
CA ALA A 83 -18.86 20.38 -11.85
C ALA A 83 -19.92 20.96 -12.80
N ILE A 84 -21.19 20.54 -12.64
CA ILE A 84 -22.32 20.97 -13.47
C ILE A 84 -23.20 21.83 -12.57
N GLY A 85 -23.15 23.15 -12.75
CA GLY A 85 -23.99 24.09 -12.00
C GLY A 85 -25.45 23.66 -12.01
N ASP A 86 -25.99 23.43 -10.81
CA ASP A 86 -27.40 23.32 -10.38
C ASP A 86 -28.45 22.82 -11.39
N THR A 87 -28.10 21.89 -12.26
CA THR A 87 -29.03 21.23 -13.17
C THR A 87 -28.97 19.73 -12.96
N GLN A 88 -30.01 19.23 -12.28
CA GLN A 88 -30.44 17.84 -12.15
C GLN A 88 -29.38 16.79 -12.54
N SER A 89 -28.67 16.26 -11.54
CA SER A 89 -27.77 15.13 -11.74
C SER A 89 -28.49 13.97 -12.42
N LYS A 90 -28.16 13.72 -13.69
CA LYS A 90 -28.31 12.41 -14.29
C LYS A 90 -26.93 11.75 -14.37
N ASP A 91 -26.93 10.50 -13.95
CA ASP A 91 -25.82 9.63 -13.58
C ASP A 91 -24.75 9.45 -14.70
N ILE A 92 -23.54 8.98 -14.36
CA ILE A 92 -22.51 8.58 -15.35
C ILE A 92 -23.10 7.62 -16.39
N GLN A 93 -24.04 6.77 -15.95
CA GLN A 93 -24.79 5.83 -16.78
C GLN A 93 -25.72 6.53 -17.78
N ASP A 94 -26.35 7.64 -17.41
CA ASP A 94 -27.18 8.43 -18.34
C ASP A 94 -26.32 9.08 -19.43
N PHE A 95 -25.14 9.60 -19.08
CA PHE A 95 -24.17 10.07 -20.07
C PHE A 95 -23.77 8.97 -21.04
N ILE A 96 -23.30 7.82 -20.54
CA ILE A 96 -22.87 6.67 -21.35
C ILE A 96 -24.01 6.19 -22.26
N SER A 97 -25.24 6.06 -21.74
CA SER A 97 -26.40 5.60 -22.50
C SER A 97 -26.78 6.53 -23.66
N LYS A 98 -26.54 7.84 -23.51
CA LYS A 98 -26.79 8.85 -24.55
C LYS A 98 -25.68 8.92 -25.59
N THR A 99 -24.54 8.27 -25.35
CA THR A 99 -23.45 8.29 -26.32
C THR A 99 -23.78 7.46 -27.56
N LYS A 100 -23.73 8.12 -28.73
CA LYS A 100 -23.87 7.49 -30.04
C LYS A 100 -22.53 6.88 -30.44
N SER A 101 -22.59 5.71 -31.07
CA SER A 101 -21.44 5.07 -31.69
C SER A 101 -21.07 5.76 -33.01
N ILE A 102 -19.82 5.58 -33.44
CA ILE A 102 -19.27 6.15 -34.67
C ILE A 102 -18.65 5.02 -35.48
N PRO A 103 -18.96 4.89 -36.79
CA PRO A 103 -18.32 3.90 -37.64
C PRO A 103 -16.79 4.05 -37.67
N LEU A 104 -16.07 2.92 -37.63
CA LEU A 104 -14.60 2.91 -37.72
C LEU A 104 -14.09 3.29 -39.12
N ASN A 105 -14.90 3.09 -40.15
CA ASN A 105 -14.57 3.42 -41.54
C ASN A 105 -14.89 4.86 -41.94
N ASP A 106 -15.41 5.69 -41.02
CA ASP A 106 -15.64 7.10 -41.29
C ASP A 106 -14.29 7.83 -41.38
N GLU A 107 -13.95 8.38 -42.53
CA GLU A 107 -12.69 9.10 -42.77
C GLU A 107 -12.46 10.29 -41.82
N LYS A 108 -13.54 10.84 -41.24
CA LYS A 108 -13.47 11.93 -40.26
C LYS A 108 -13.23 11.43 -38.84
N ASN A 109 -13.39 10.14 -38.58
CA ASN A 109 -13.21 9.54 -37.26
C ASN A 109 -11.72 9.55 -36.86
N GLN A 110 -11.32 10.56 -36.09
CA GLN A 110 -9.93 10.68 -35.63
C GLN A 110 -9.52 9.55 -34.68
N SER A 111 -10.45 9.00 -33.89
CA SER A 111 -10.16 7.86 -33.02
C SER A 111 -9.77 6.63 -33.86
N ALA A 112 -10.39 6.39 -35.02
CA ALA A 112 -10.01 5.32 -35.93
C ALA A 112 -8.58 5.51 -36.47
N LYS A 113 -8.20 6.73 -36.87
CA LYS A 113 -6.85 7.05 -37.34
C LYS A 113 -5.78 6.85 -36.27
N ILE A 114 -6.09 7.23 -35.04
CA ILE A 114 -5.21 7.00 -33.89
C ILE A 114 -5.00 5.49 -33.67
N LEU A 115 -6.08 4.69 -33.71
CA LEU A 115 -6.00 3.23 -33.57
C LEU A 115 -5.17 2.59 -34.70
N GLN A 116 -5.35 3.05 -35.93
CA GLN A 116 -4.57 2.62 -37.09
C GLN A 116 -3.06 2.88 -36.90
N ARG A 117 -2.67 4.08 -36.46
CA ARG A 117 -1.27 4.38 -36.11
C ARG A 117 -0.75 3.48 -34.97
N ALA A 118 -1.60 3.19 -33.98
CA ALA A 118 -1.23 2.29 -32.88
C ALA A 118 -0.97 0.85 -33.34
N ILE A 119 -1.78 0.32 -34.26
CA ILE A 119 -1.57 -1.00 -34.89
C ILE A 119 -0.20 -1.02 -35.58
N MET A 120 0.11 0.03 -36.35
CA MET A 120 1.40 0.15 -37.03
C MET A 120 2.58 0.16 -36.05
N ALA A 121 2.52 1.00 -35.01
CA ALA A 121 3.55 1.07 -33.98
C ALA A 121 3.77 -0.28 -33.29
N TYR A 122 2.69 -0.94 -32.87
CA TYR A 122 2.75 -2.23 -32.20
C TYR A 122 3.34 -3.33 -33.10
N SER A 123 3.09 -3.29 -34.41
CA SER A 123 3.70 -4.22 -35.38
C SER A 123 5.22 -4.10 -35.47
N HIS A 124 5.78 -2.95 -35.07
CA HIS A 124 7.21 -2.70 -34.97
C HIS A 124 7.79 -2.96 -33.57
N MET A 125 7.01 -3.56 -32.67
CA MET A 125 7.33 -3.75 -31.25
C MET A 125 7.50 -2.43 -30.48
N ASP A 126 6.92 -1.34 -30.98
CA ASP A 126 6.87 -0.07 -30.29
C ASP A 126 5.56 0.08 -29.51
N ARG A 127 5.59 0.87 -28.43
CA ARG A 127 4.37 1.24 -27.69
C ARG A 127 3.54 2.23 -28.51
N PRO A 128 2.20 2.23 -28.36
CA PRO A 128 1.35 3.25 -28.97
C PRO A 128 1.78 4.67 -28.59
N GLU A 129 1.63 5.60 -29.54
CA GLU A 129 1.86 7.02 -29.29
C GLU A 129 0.81 7.58 -28.33
N VAL A 130 1.25 8.47 -27.44
CA VAL A 130 0.37 9.19 -26.52
C VAL A 130 -0.10 10.47 -27.19
N GLU A 131 -1.41 10.58 -27.38
CA GLU A 131 -2.05 11.63 -28.15
C GLU A 131 -2.41 12.83 -27.27
N PHE A 132 -1.78 13.99 -27.51
CA PHE A 132 -2.11 15.24 -26.81
C PHE A 132 -3.01 16.11 -27.68
N VAL A 133 -4.25 16.34 -27.24
CA VAL A 133 -5.27 17.03 -28.04
C VAL A 133 -5.81 18.28 -27.34
N ASP A 134 -5.92 19.37 -28.11
CA ASP A 134 -6.71 20.55 -27.77
C ASP A 134 -8.15 20.37 -28.28
N LEU A 135 -9.07 20.11 -27.34
CA LEU A 135 -10.46 19.76 -27.62
C LEU A 135 -11.27 20.90 -28.26
N ARG A 136 -10.78 22.15 -28.20
CA ARG A 136 -11.41 23.30 -28.89
C ARG A 136 -11.01 23.39 -30.35
N LYS A 137 -9.81 22.92 -30.70
CA LYS A 137 -9.28 22.97 -32.08
C LYS A 137 -9.66 21.75 -32.89
N GLN A 138 -9.81 20.59 -32.26
CA GLN A 138 -10.17 19.35 -32.95
C GLN A 138 -11.67 19.06 -32.81
N SER A 139 -12.43 19.27 -33.88
CA SER A 139 -13.88 19.00 -33.94
C SER A 139 -14.24 17.54 -34.21
N ASN A 140 -13.27 16.71 -34.58
CA ASN A 140 -13.50 15.42 -35.23
C ASN A 140 -13.14 14.20 -34.35
N LEU A 141 -12.77 14.42 -33.07
CA LEU A 141 -12.78 13.36 -32.06
C LEU A 141 -14.23 12.95 -31.75
N HIS A 142 -14.44 11.84 -31.03
CA HIS A 142 -15.77 11.34 -30.69
C HIS A 142 -16.68 12.50 -30.18
N PRO A 143 -17.79 12.83 -30.86
CA PRO A 143 -18.50 14.10 -30.65
C PRO A 143 -18.95 14.35 -29.22
N HIS A 144 -19.20 13.28 -28.46
CA HIS A 144 -19.64 13.35 -27.07
C HIS A 144 -18.52 13.51 -26.03
N LEU A 145 -17.24 13.42 -26.39
CA LEU A 145 -16.16 13.84 -25.49
C LEU A 145 -16.33 15.30 -25.08
N LYS A 146 -16.86 16.14 -26.00
CA LYS A 146 -17.15 17.56 -25.74
C LYS A 146 -18.27 17.79 -24.72
N MET A 147 -19.19 16.84 -24.57
CA MET A 147 -20.31 16.98 -23.62
C MET A 147 -19.88 16.83 -22.16
N LEU A 148 -18.72 16.22 -21.91
CA LEU A 148 -18.12 16.14 -20.57
C LEU A 148 -17.30 17.39 -20.24
N LEU A 149 -17.08 18.28 -21.20
CA LEU A 149 -16.25 19.47 -21.01
C LEU A 149 -17.08 20.59 -20.40
N THR A 150 -16.66 21.04 -19.23
CA THR A 150 -16.98 22.40 -18.77
C THR A 150 -16.25 23.42 -19.66
N GLU A 151 -16.65 24.70 -19.64
CA GLU A 151 -15.97 25.78 -20.38
C GLU A 151 -14.45 25.89 -20.08
N THR A 152 -14.03 25.32 -18.95
CA THR A 152 -12.65 25.32 -18.48
C THR A 152 -11.84 24.09 -18.90
N MET A 153 -12.47 23.01 -19.37
CA MET A 153 -11.79 21.78 -19.81
C MET A 153 -11.38 21.89 -21.27
N ARG A 154 -10.07 21.85 -21.52
CA ARG A 154 -9.51 22.29 -22.80
C ARG A 154 -8.56 21.27 -23.43
N TYR A 155 -8.08 20.29 -22.67
CA TYR A 155 -7.06 19.36 -23.12
C TYR A 155 -7.42 17.92 -22.79
N SER A 156 -7.17 17.02 -23.73
CA SER A 156 -7.21 15.57 -23.50
C SER A 156 -5.87 14.93 -23.84
N VAL A 157 -5.60 13.83 -23.14
CA VAL A 157 -4.48 12.95 -23.45
C VAL A 157 -5.02 11.55 -23.64
N GLY A 158 -4.73 10.92 -24.77
CA GLY A 158 -5.23 9.60 -25.14
C GLY A 158 -4.09 8.60 -25.25
N ILE A 159 -4.36 7.36 -24.83
CA ILE A 159 -3.49 6.22 -25.15
C ILE A 159 -4.33 5.09 -25.75
N PRO A 160 -4.00 4.62 -26.96
CA PRO A 160 -4.59 3.42 -27.53
C PRO A 160 -4.24 2.19 -26.70
N LEU A 161 -5.23 1.33 -26.47
CA LEU A 161 -5.03 0.07 -25.78
C LEU A 161 -5.08 -1.08 -26.79
N ILE A 162 -4.11 -1.98 -26.67
CA ILE A 162 -3.97 -3.20 -27.47
C ILE A 162 -3.89 -4.36 -26.49
N VAL A 163 -4.64 -5.42 -26.76
CA VAL A 163 -4.66 -6.64 -25.95
C VAL A 163 -4.58 -7.81 -26.91
N LYS A 164 -3.62 -8.71 -26.68
CA LYS A 164 -3.39 -9.88 -27.56
C LYS A 164 -3.32 -9.48 -29.04
N GLU A 165 -2.45 -8.51 -29.34
CA GLU A 165 -2.20 -7.98 -30.69
C GLU A 165 -3.40 -7.28 -31.36
N ASN A 166 -4.54 -7.14 -30.69
CA ASN A 166 -5.74 -6.50 -31.23
C ASN A 166 -6.03 -5.18 -30.52
N PRO A 167 -6.31 -4.09 -31.25
CA PRO A 167 -6.77 -2.85 -30.64
C PRO A 167 -8.12 -3.09 -29.95
N VAL A 168 -8.27 -2.56 -28.74
CA VAL A 168 -9.53 -2.69 -27.98
C VAL A 168 -10.25 -1.35 -27.83
N GLY A 169 -9.52 -0.24 -27.92
CA GLY A 169 -10.08 1.08 -27.68
C GLY A 169 -9.04 2.14 -27.38
N ILE A 170 -9.51 3.33 -26.98
CA ILE A 170 -8.65 4.45 -26.55
C ILE A 170 -9.07 4.89 -25.15
N LEU A 171 -8.10 4.96 -24.25
CA LEU A 171 -8.27 5.51 -22.91
C LEU A 171 -7.89 6.99 -22.91
N TRP A 172 -8.87 7.84 -22.60
CA TRP A 172 -8.74 9.29 -22.60
C TRP A 172 -8.76 9.83 -21.18
N GLY A 173 -7.81 10.70 -20.85
CA GLY A 173 -7.83 11.58 -19.69
C GLY A 173 -8.06 13.02 -20.12
N ILE A 174 -8.90 13.75 -19.40
CA ILE A 174 -9.30 15.12 -19.71
C ILE A 174 -8.90 16.02 -18.55
N ARG A 175 -8.36 17.20 -18.88
CA ARG A 175 -7.92 18.19 -17.89
C ARG A 175 -8.19 19.63 -18.31
N ARG A 176 -8.25 20.51 -17.31
CA ARG A 176 -8.48 21.97 -17.50
C ARG A 176 -7.26 22.72 -18.01
N ARG A 177 -6.10 22.49 -17.39
CA ARG A 177 -4.89 23.30 -17.58
C ARG A 177 -3.98 22.74 -18.65
N MET A 178 -3.27 23.64 -19.35
CA MET A 178 -2.24 23.25 -20.31
C MET A 178 -1.10 22.52 -19.58
N LEU A 179 -0.45 21.60 -20.30
CA LEU A 179 0.68 20.82 -19.80
C LEU A 179 1.99 21.49 -20.19
N THR A 180 2.94 21.55 -19.25
CA THR A 180 4.34 21.86 -19.59
C THR A 180 5.00 20.66 -20.29
N GLU A 181 6.12 20.87 -20.96
CA GLU A 181 6.84 19.76 -21.62
C GLU A 181 7.33 18.69 -20.63
N ASP A 182 7.73 19.10 -19.41
CA ASP A 182 8.08 18.16 -18.34
C ASP A 182 6.88 17.29 -17.93
N GLN A 183 5.71 17.92 -17.75
CA GLN A 183 4.48 17.20 -17.41
C GLN A 183 4.07 16.24 -18.53
N LYS A 184 4.25 16.61 -19.80
CA LYS A 184 3.99 15.70 -20.93
C LYS A 184 4.89 14.48 -20.88
N ARG A 185 6.20 14.65 -20.64
CA ARG A 185 7.14 13.52 -20.53
C ARG A 185 6.77 12.56 -19.39
N ASP A 186 6.38 13.10 -18.24
CA ASP A 186 5.91 12.31 -17.11
C ASP A 186 4.64 11.53 -17.47
N ILE A 187 3.64 12.19 -18.07
CA ILE A 187 2.41 11.55 -18.52
C ILE A 187 2.70 10.42 -19.52
N VAL A 188 3.57 10.65 -20.51
CA VAL A 188 3.95 9.61 -21.48
C VAL A 188 4.47 8.36 -20.76
N SER A 189 5.40 8.55 -19.81
CA SER A 189 5.99 7.45 -19.04
C SER A 189 4.96 6.70 -18.21
N GLN A 190 4.05 7.42 -17.53
CA GLN A 190 3.00 6.81 -16.72
C GLN A 190 1.95 6.07 -17.58
N LEU A 191 1.57 6.62 -18.73
CA LEU A 191 0.61 6.00 -19.63
C LEU A 191 1.19 4.77 -20.35
N HIS A 192 2.45 4.80 -20.76
CA HIS A 192 3.14 3.61 -21.27
C HIS A 192 3.21 2.50 -20.21
N THR A 193 3.50 2.84 -18.96
CA THR A 193 3.46 1.87 -17.87
C THR A 193 2.05 1.32 -17.65
N LEU A 194 1.03 2.18 -17.69
CA LEU A 194 -0.37 1.75 -17.57
C LEU A 194 -0.80 0.84 -18.73
N PHE A 195 -0.35 1.15 -19.95
CA PHE A 195 -0.56 0.33 -21.14
C PHE A 195 0.05 -1.07 -20.96
N ASP A 196 1.34 -1.16 -20.58
CA ASP A 196 2.03 -2.43 -20.37
C ASP A 196 1.31 -3.29 -19.31
N VAL A 197 0.83 -2.65 -18.23
CA VAL A 197 0.06 -3.32 -17.17
C VAL A 197 -1.27 -3.85 -17.68
N ILE A 198 -2.05 -3.03 -18.40
CA ILE A 198 -3.36 -3.46 -18.90
C ILE A 198 -3.20 -4.59 -19.92
N GLU A 199 -2.25 -4.45 -20.84
CA GLU A 199 -1.96 -5.45 -21.87
C GLU A 199 -1.61 -6.80 -21.24
N TYR A 200 -0.69 -6.80 -20.27
CA TYR A 200 -0.28 -8.01 -19.55
C TYR A 200 -1.41 -8.61 -18.70
N VAL A 201 -2.08 -7.80 -17.86
CA VAL A 201 -3.10 -8.30 -16.93
C VAL A 201 -4.31 -8.85 -17.70
N ILE A 202 -4.80 -8.13 -18.70
CA ILE A 202 -5.96 -8.60 -19.47
C ILE A 202 -5.57 -9.81 -20.32
N GLY A 203 -4.41 -9.79 -20.98
CA GLY A 203 -3.94 -10.94 -21.76
C GLY A 203 -3.85 -12.22 -20.92
N LEU A 204 -3.25 -12.12 -19.73
CA LEU A 204 -3.09 -13.25 -18.82
C LEU A 204 -4.42 -13.80 -18.28
N GLU A 205 -5.32 -12.92 -17.83
CA GLU A 205 -6.56 -13.34 -17.19
C GLU A 205 -7.58 -13.86 -18.21
N VAL A 206 -7.64 -13.28 -19.42
CA VAL A 206 -8.51 -13.81 -20.48
C VAL A 206 -8.11 -15.25 -20.83
N ASP A 207 -6.81 -15.53 -21.02
CA ASP A 207 -6.33 -16.88 -21.37
C ASP A 207 -6.63 -17.93 -20.31
N ARG A 208 -6.72 -17.51 -19.04
CA ARG A 208 -6.95 -18.39 -17.90
C ARG A 208 -8.42 -18.54 -17.52
N LYS A 209 -9.34 -17.85 -18.22
CA LYS A 209 -10.72 -17.62 -17.73
C LYS A 209 -10.69 -17.11 -16.28
N GLY A 210 -9.78 -16.18 -16.06
CA GLY A 210 -9.40 -15.61 -14.79
C GLY A 210 -10.52 -14.78 -14.16
N ASP A 211 -10.23 -14.26 -12.97
CA ASP A 211 -11.22 -13.57 -12.15
C ASP A 211 -11.15 -12.07 -12.41
N GLU A 212 -12.29 -11.49 -12.84
CA GLU A 212 -12.40 -10.09 -13.21
C GLU A 212 -12.14 -9.16 -12.01
N TYR A 213 -12.36 -9.63 -10.78
CA TYR A 213 -11.98 -8.91 -9.57
C TYR A 213 -10.47 -8.70 -9.47
N PHE A 214 -9.68 -9.75 -9.70
CA PHE A 214 -8.21 -9.65 -9.64
C PHE A 214 -7.65 -8.78 -10.77
N ALA A 215 -8.22 -8.87 -11.97
CA ALA A 215 -7.84 -8.00 -13.09
C ALA A 215 -8.05 -6.51 -12.75
N ARG A 216 -9.26 -6.13 -12.31
CA ARG A 216 -9.58 -4.75 -11.89
C ARG A 216 -8.62 -4.25 -10.82
N LYS A 217 -8.41 -5.08 -9.80
CA LYS A 217 -7.51 -4.77 -8.69
C LYS A 217 -6.07 -4.54 -9.15
N ASN A 218 -5.51 -5.44 -9.94
CA ASN A 218 -4.12 -5.35 -10.38
C ASN A 218 -3.88 -4.09 -11.21
N ILE A 219 -4.86 -3.69 -12.02
CA ILE A 219 -4.78 -2.47 -12.84
C ILE A 219 -4.90 -1.21 -11.97
N GLU A 220 -5.88 -1.14 -11.05
CA GLU A 220 -6.03 0.03 -10.17
C GLU A 220 -4.85 0.21 -9.21
N LYS A 221 -4.26 -0.89 -8.73
CA LYS A 221 -3.11 -0.89 -7.81
C LYS A 221 -1.75 -0.74 -8.50
N ALA A 222 -1.70 -0.76 -9.82
CA ALA A 222 -0.44 -0.74 -10.54
C ALA A 222 0.38 0.52 -10.23
N ASP A 223 1.67 0.35 -10.00
CA ASP A 223 2.58 1.49 -9.86
C ASP A 223 2.91 2.03 -11.25
N THR A 224 2.29 3.15 -11.62
CA THR A 224 2.55 3.83 -12.91
C THR A 224 3.72 4.80 -12.83
N THR A 225 4.32 4.98 -11.66
CA THR A 225 5.47 5.87 -11.46
C THR A 225 6.80 5.16 -11.68
N SER A 226 6.77 3.86 -11.93
CA SER A 226 7.95 3.05 -12.22
C SER A 226 7.71 2.10 -13.40
N SER A 227 8.65 2.00 -14.32
CA SER A 227 8.66 0.99 -15.38
C SER A 227 9.51 -0.20 -14.97
N ILE A 228 8.99 -1.41 -15.17
CA ILE A 228 9.73 -2.64 -14.90
C ILE A 228 10.64 -2.94 -16.09
N HIS A 229 11.94 -3.07 -15.84
CA HIS A 229 12.93 -3.45 -16.85
C HIS A 229 13.20 -4.96 -16.83
N HIS A 230 13.35 -5.52 -15.62
CA HIS A 230 13.67 -6.93 -15.45
C HIS A 230 12.90 -7.53 -14.27
N LEU A 231 12.36 -8.74 -14.50
CA LEU A 231 11.86 -9.63 -13.46
C LEU A 231 12.79 -10.84 -13.38
N LEU A 232 13.50 -10.97 -12.28
CA LEU A 232 14.49 -12.02 -12.05
C LEU A 232 14.13 -12.83 -10.81
N TYR A 233 14.63 -14.06 -10.74
CA TYR A 233 14.57 -14.91 -9.56
C TYR A 233 15.99 -15.14 -9.07
N THR A 234 16.36 -14.52 -7.94
CA THR A 234 17.72 -14.58 -7.40
C THR A 234 17.82 -15.58 -6.25
N VAL A 235 18.94 -16.30 -6.18
CA VAL A 235 19.26 -17.16 -5.03
C VAL A 235 20.05 -16.33 -4.03
N GLN A 236 19.63 -16.33 -2.77
CA GLN A 236 20.27 -15.57 -1.71
C GLN A 236 20.76 -16.51 -0.59
N PRO A 237 21.94 -16.27 0.01
CA PRO A 237 22.44 -17.11 1.09
C PRO A 237 21.42 -17.26 2.23
N GLY A 238 21.15 -18.51 2.63
CA GLY A 238 20.20 -18.80 3.70
C GLY A 238 18.72 -18.71 3.30
N GLN A 239 18.39 -18.46 2.03
CA GLN A 239 17.04 -18.60 1.50
C GLN A 239 16.86 -19.96 0.84
N LYS A 240 15.78 -20.66 1.19
CA LYS A 240 15.43 -21.95 0.56
C LYS A 240 14.76 -21.73 -0.79
N ASP A 241 13.87 -20.76 -0.86
CA ASP A 241 13.09 -20.42 -2.05
C ASP A 241 13.74 -19.22 -2.76
N PRO A 242 13.61 -19.10 -4.09
CA PRO A 242 14.17 -17.97 -4.82
C PRO A 242 13.49 -16.66 -4.40
N VAL A 243 14.30 -15.60 -4.34
CA VAL A 243 13.85 -14.23 -4.07
C VAL A 243 13.43 -13.59 -5.40
N THR A 244 12.22 -13.02 -5.43
CA THR A 244 11.76 -12.31 -6.63
C THR A 244 12.40 -10.93 -6.65
N SER A 245 13.22 -10.65 -7.66
CA SER A 245 13.98 -9.41 -7.81
C SER A 245 13.48 -8.65 -9.03
N ILE A 246 12.90 -7.48 -8.79
CA ILE A 246 12.38 -6.59 -9.83
C ILE A 246 13.34 -5.43 -9.98
N VAL A 247 13.89 -5.23 -11.17
CA VAL A 247 14.66 -4.04 -11.52
C VAL A 247 13.73 -3.09 -12.25
N ALA A 248 13.56 -1.89 -11.70
CA ALA A 248 12.65 -0.89 -12.22
C ALA A 248 13.32 0.48 -12.31
N HIS A 249 12.89 1.27 -13.28
CA HIS A 249 13.23 2.69 -13.37
C HIS A 249 12.09 3.50 -12.76
N SER A 250 12.36 4.29 -11.72
CA SER A 250 11.36 5.23 -11.21
C SER A 250 11.41 6.52 -12.01
N HIS A 251 10.30 6.89 -12.64
CA HIS A 251 10.18 8.15 -13.37
C HIS A 251 10.11 9.35 -12.42
N THR A 252 9.53 9.17 -11.23
CA THR A 252 9.40 10.23 -10.21
C THR A 252 10.75 10.64 -9.62
N TYR A 253 11.64 9.68 -9.35
CA TYR A 253 12.98 9.96 -8.81
C TYR A 253 14.08 9.95 -9.88
N ASN A 254 13.72 9.60 -11.12
CA ASN A 254 14.62 9.48 -12.26
C ASN A 254 15.87 8.64 -11.95
N MET A 255 15.66 7.42 -11.46
CA MET A 255 16.74 6.50 -11.10
C MET A 255 16.32 5.04 -11.21
N MET A 256 17.30 4.15 -11.36
CA MET A 256 17.06 2.71 -11.23
C MET A 256 16.95 2.30 -9.75
N TYR A 257 16.18 1.27 -9.49
CA TYR A 257 16.18 0.58 -8.21
C TYR A 257 15.86 -0.90 -8.37
N ARG A 258 16.35 -1.69 -7.41
CA ARG A 258 16.01 -3.09 -7.28
C ARG A 258 15.05 -3.27 -6.11
N LEU A 259 14.00 -4.04 -6.36
CA LEU A 259 13.03 -4.46 -5.38
C LEU A 259 13.12 -5.97 -5.22
N ASP A 260 13.60 -6.42 -4.07
CA ASP A 260 13.65 -7.84 -3.73
C ASP A 260 12.48 -8.16 -2.79
N ALA A 261 11.65 -9.13 -3.18
CA ALA A 261 10.48 -9.55 -2.40
C ALA A 261 10.67 -10.96 -1.84
N SER A 262 10.16 -11.16 -0.62
CA SER A 262 10.00 -12.45 0.04
C SER A 262 11.28 -13.08 0.59
N TYR A 263 12.13 -12.28 1.25
CA TYR A 263 13.12 -12.88 2.16
C TYR A 263 12.40 -13.48 3.36
N ILE A 264 12.51 -14.78 3.56
CA ILE A 264 11.95 -15.48 4.70
C ILE A 264 13.02 -15.59 5.78
N VAL A 265 12.79 -14.96 6.93
CA VAL A 265 13.65 -15.03 8.10
C VAL A 265 12.99 -15.97 9.12
N PRO A 266 13.54 -17.17 9.37
CA PRO A 266 12.99 -18.09 10.35
C PRO A 266 13.05 -17.52 11.76
N THR A 267 12.00 -17.79 12.55
CA THR A 267 11.92 -17.38 13.96
C THR A 267 11.58 -18.59 14.84
N THR A 268 10.93 -18.39 15.98
CA THR A 268 10.66 -19.46 16.96
C THR A 268 9.47 -20.32 16.56
N ASN A 269 9.43 -21.57 17.04
CA ASN A 269 8.29 -22.48 16.90
C ASN A 269 7.82 -22.71 15.45
N GLY A 270 8.75 -22.66 14.48
CA GLY A 270 8.45 -22.85 13.06
C GLY A 270 7.77 -21.65 12.39
N TYR A 271 7.61 -20.52 13.08
CA TYR A 271 7.21 -19.26 12.46
C TYR A 271 8.37 -18.65 11.67
N SER A 272 8.04 -17.71 10.80
CA SER A 272 9.01 -16.91 10.08
C SER A 272 8.43 -15.52 9.84
N VAL A 273 9.27 -14.59 9.41
CA VAL A 273 8.84 -13.26 8.97
C VAL A 273 9.32 -13.02 7.55
N SER A 274 8.60 -12.19 6.80
CA SER A 274 8.92 -11.91 5.40
C SER A 274 9.42 -10.48 5.27
N LEU A 275 10.54 -10.29 4.55
CA LEU A 275 11.05 -8.95 4.23
C LEU A 275 10.91 -8.66 2.74
N LYS A 276 10.62 -7.40 2.44
CA LYS A 276 10.82 -6.77 1.14
C LYS A 276 11.94 -5.75 1.26
N HIS A 277 12.76 -5.62 0.23
CA HIS A 277 13.95 -4.80 0.24
C HIS A 277 13.95 -3.87 -0.97
N PHE A 278 14.11 -2.58 -0.69
CA PHE A 278 14.32 -1.54 -1.69
C PHE A 278 15.81 -1.18 -1.68
N ALA A 279 16.46 -1.38 -2.82
CA ALA A 279 17.84 -1.01 -3.07
C ALA A 279 17.89 0.05 -4.19
N PRO A 280 18.12 1.33 -3.87
CA PRO A 280 18.33 2.36 -4.89
C PRO A 280 19.64 2.11 -5.63
N GLU A 281 19.74 2.60 -6.87
CA GLU A 281 21.00 2.61 -7.66
C GLU A 281 22.12 3.38 -6.94
N HIS A 282 21.75 4.47 -6.26
CA HIS A 282 22.67 5.30 -5.49
C HIS A 282 22.36 5.18 -4.00
N LEU A 283 23.32 4.65 -3.24
CA LEU A 283 23.25 4.61 -1.78
C LEU A 283 23.85 5.89 -1.21
N ASN A 284 23.33 6.33 -0.07
CA ASN A 284 23.97 7.38 0.72
C ASN A 284 25.14 6.82 1.55
N ASP A 285 25.99 7.72 2.05
CA ASP A 285 27.21 7.34 2.80
C ASP A 285 26.94 7.03 4.28
N SER A 286 25.68 7.00 4.71
CA SER A 286 25.32 6.88 6.13
C SER A 286 25.60 5.51 6.74
N LYS A 287 25.91 4.49 5.92
CA LYS A 287 25.96 3.07 6.28
C LYS A 287 24.77 2.62 7.14
N THR A 288 23.61 3.27 6.96
CA THR A 288 22.42 3.02 7.75
C THR A 288 21.40 2.26 6.91
N ILE A 289 20.87 1.19 7.49
CA ILE A 289 19.75 0.42 6.95
C ILE A 289 18.48 0.85 7.68
N ILE A 290 17.41 1.08 6.94
CA ILE A 290 16.11 1.40 7.52
C ILE A 290 15.25 0.13 7.54
N LEU A 291 14.76 -0.24 8.71
CA LEU A 291 13.75 -1.29 8.88
C LEU A 291 12.38 -0.65 9.12
N THR A 292 11.42 -0.85 8.23
CA THR A 292 10.05 -0.38 8.37
C THR A 292 9.14 -1.49 8.89
N ILE A 293 8.33 -1.18 9.90
CA ILE A 293 7.42 -2.15 10.56
C ILE A 293 5.99 -1.59 10.55
N PRO A 294 5.01 -2.31 9.97
CA PRO A 294 3.64 -1.85 9.87
C PRO A 294 2.88 -1.98 11.20
N GLY A 295 1.69 -1.38 11.26
CA GLY A 295 0.80 -1.41 12.40
C GLY A 295 0.05 -2.73 12.61
N PHE A 296 -0.84 -2.69 13.61
CA PHE A 296 -1.77 -3.77 13.92
C PHE A 296 -2.69 -4.05 12.72
N PHE A 297 -2.97 -5.33 12.42
CA PHE A 297 -3.73 -5.79 11.24
C PHE A 297 -3.14 -5.40 9.86
N CYS A 298 -1.97 -4.76 9.81
CA CYS A 298 -1.42 -4.26 8.55
C CYS A 298 -0.37 -5.21 7.95
N ARG A 299 -0.32 -5.23 6.61
CA ARG A 299 0.83 -5.73 5.83
C ARG A 299 1.86 -4.63 5.65
N ARG A 300 3.08 -5.02 5.29
CA ARG A 300 4.19 -4.11 5.01
C ARG A 300 3.93 -3.15 3.86
N SER A 301 3.00 -3.46 2.94
CA SER A 301 2.67 -2.58 1.81
C SER A 301 2.14 -1.23 2.28
N ILE A 302 1.52 -1.16 3.47
CA ILE A 302 1.11 0.09 4.11
C ILE A 302 2.30 1.07 4.28
N MET A 303 3.51 0.54 4.43
CA MET A 303 4.74 1.32 4.58
C MET A 303 5.46 1.56 3.24
N ASP A 304 4.94 1.09 2.09
CA ASP A 304 5.67 1.13 0.81
C ASP A 304 5.94 2.58 0.35
N LYS A 305 5.00 3.52 0.50
CA LYS A 305 5.21 4.93 0.12
C LYS A 305 6.38 5.54 0.88
N LEU A 306 6.38 5.38 2.20
CA LEU A 306 7.44 5.83 3.09
C LEU A 306 8.77 5.11 2.80
N SER A 307 8.72 3.80 2.55
CA SER A 307 9.92 3.00 2.23
C SER A 307 10.56 3.43 0.92
N ARG A 308 9.75 3.72 -0.10
CA ARG A 308 10.20 4.23 -1.40
C ARG A 308 10.79 5.62 -1.28
N GLU A 309 10.15 6.52 -0.54
CA GLU A 309 10.66 7.88 -0.34
C GLU A 309 12.03 7.85 0.36
N MET A 310 12.18 7.08 1.44
CA MET A 310 13.48 6.90 2.11
C MET A 310 14.54 6.25 1.21
N ALA A 311 14.16 5.26 0.40
CA ALA A 311 15.10 4.58 -0.49
C ALA A 311 15.53 5.45 -1.67
N LEU A 312 14.56 5.98 -2.42
CA LEU A 312 14.80 6.59 -3.73
C LEU A 312 15.15 8.08 -3.63
N ARG A 313 14.60 8.82 -2.66
CA ARG A 313 14.97 10.24 -2.48
C ARG A 313 16.25 10.39 -1.68
N TYR A 314 16.40 9.63 -0.59
CA TYR A 314 17.47 9.82 0.38
C TYR A 314 18.56 8.75 0.31
N GLY A 315 18.45 7.75 -0.57
CA GLY A 315 19.50 6.78 -0.84
C GLY A 315 19.69 5.72 0.25
N TYR A 316 18.70 5.49 1.12
CA TYR A 316 18.81 4.43 2.13
C TYR A 316 18.52 3.05 1.55
N ARG A 317 19.15 2.03 2.12
CA ARG A 317 18.69 0.65 1.95
C ARG A 317 17.51 0.42 2.89
N VAL A 318 16.34 0.08 2.36
CA VAL A 318 15.12 -0.06 3.16
C VAL A 318 14.60 -1.48 3.13
N PHE A 319 14.38 -2.07 4.30
CA PHE A 319 13.66 -3.33 4.47
C PHE A 319 12.28 -3.06 5.05
N SER A 320 11.23 -3.65 4.49
CA SER A 320 9.86 -3.61 5.00
C SER A 320 9.45 -4.99 5.46
N MET A 321 9.01 -5.08 6.70
CA MET A 321 8.74 -6.34 7.40
C MET A 321 7.26 -6.68 7.42
N ASP A 322 6.90 -7.87 6.97
CA ASP A 322 5.65 -8.53 7.32
C ASP A 322 5.87 -9.42 8.54
N MET A 323 5.04 -9.22 9.57
CA MET A 323 5.08 -10.00 10.80
C MET A 323 4.73 -11.49 10.56
N ARG A 324 4.98 -12.36 11.55
CA ARG A 324 4.48 -13.73 11.49
C ARG A 324 2.96 -13.75 11.33
N GLY A 325 2.42 -14.75 10.66
CA GLY A 325 0.97 -14.84 10.42
C GLY A 325 0.45 -14.08 9.20
N ARG A 326 1.27 -13.26 8.53
CA ARG A 326 0.83 -12.49 7.36
C ARG A 326 0.77 -13.29 6.05
N SER A 327 1.32 -14.51 6.01
CA SER A 327 1.26 -15.41 4.86
C SER A 327 1.42 -16.87 5.27
N ARG A 328 1.05 -17.81 4.40
CA ARG A 328 1.33 -19.24 4.59
C ARG A 328 2.81 -19.59 4.77
N TYR A 329 3.72 -18.74 4.27
CA TYR A 329 5.16 -18.94 4.36
C TYR A 329 5.73 -18.43 5.68
N THR A 330 4.99 -17.59 6.41
CA THR A 330 5.38 -17.07 7.72
C THR A 330 4.73 -17.88 8.86
N MET A 331 4.05 -18.97 8.52
CA MET A 331 3.33 -19.85 9.43
C MET A 331 3.99 -21.24 9.52
N PRO A 332 3.93 -21.90 10.69
CA PRO A 332 4.40 -23.27 10.83
C PRO A 332 3.68 -24.23 9.88
N LYS A 333 4.42 -25.18 9.32
CA LYS A 333 3.88 -26.16 8.35
C LYS A 333 3.02 -27.26 8.98
N ASP A 334 3.11 -27.46 10.29
CA ASP A 334 2.35 -28.51 10.98
C ASP A 334 0.94 -28.01 11.37
N SER A 335 -0.08 -28.61 10.75
CA SER A 335 -1.50 -28.32 10.97
C SER A 335 -2.02 -28.65 12.36
N LYS A 336 -1.22 -29.35 13.20
CA LYS A 336 -1.57 -29.67 14.59
C LYS A 336 -1.29 -28.52 15.56
N SER A 337 -0.46 -27.55 15.18
CA SER A 337 -0.22 -26.36 15.99
C SER A 337 -1.45 -25.45 15.90
N ARG A 338 -2.14 -25.22 17.02
CA ARG A 338 -3.18 -24.18 17.09
C ARG A 338 -2.48 -22.84 16.85
N TYR A 339 -2.66 -22.26 15.67
CA TYR A 339 -2.15 -20.94 15.29
C TYR A 339 -2.45 -19.92 16.38
N SER A 340 -1.42 -19.53 17.13
CA SER A 340 -1.57 -18.68 18.30
C SER A 340 -0.22 -18.13 18.72
N TRP A 341 -0.06 -16.83 18.59
CA TRP A 341 1.11 -16.06 19.03
C TRP A 341 0.65 -14.80 19.77
N THR A 342 1.54 -14.16 20.51
CA THR A 342 1.29 -12.94 21.28
C THR A 342 2.06 -11.76 20.70
N LEU A 343 1.81 -10.54 21.19
CA LEU A 343 2.67 -9.39 20.89
C LEU A 343 4.09 -9.67 21.39
N ASP A 344 4.22 -10.41 22.49
CA ASP A 344 5.50 -10.78 23.07
C ASP A 344 6.34 -11.61 22.09
N ASP A 345 5.73 -12.46 21.27
CA ASP A 345 6.44 -13.17 20.20
C ASP A 345 7.02 -12.21 19.15
N TYR A 346 6.30 -11.14 18.80
CA TYR A 346 6.82 -10.10 17.92
C TYR A 346 8.04 -9.38 18.54
N ILE A 347 7.94 -9.05 19.83
CA ILE A 347 8.95 -8.30 20.58
C ILE A 347 10.18 -9.17 20.85
N TYR A 348 10.00 -10.37 21.36
CA TYR A 348 11.08 -11.22 21.87
C TYR A 348 11.75 -12.05 20.79
N ASP A 349 11.06 -12.34 19.69
CA ASP A 349 11.55 -13.31 18.70
C ASP A 349 11.67 -12.72 17.30
N ASP A 350 10.59 -12.16 16.75
CA ASP A 350 10.60 -11.72 15.35
C ASP A 350 11.50 -10.52 15.13
N PHE A 351 11.30 -9.46 15.91
CA PHE A 351 12.09 -8.24 15.80
C PHE A 351 13.61 -8.49 15.94
N PRO A 352 14.10 -9.14 17.02
CA PRO A 352 15.53 -9.41 17.14
C PRO A 352 16.07 -10.37 16.07
N ALA A 353 15.27 -11.33 15.57
CA ALA A 353 15.69 -12.22 14.49
C ALA A 353 15.92 -11.45 13.17
N VAL A 354 15.07 -10.47 12.86
CA VAL A 354 15.24 -9.61 11.67
C VAL A 354 16.48 -8.74 11.79
N ILE A 355 16.69 -8.10 12.94
CA ILE A 355 17.87 -7.26 13.14
C ILE A 355 19.14 -8.11 13.03
N GLN A 356 19.17 -9.31 13.64
CA GLN A 356 20.29 -10.24 13.51
C GLN A 356 20.52 -10.65 12.05
N TRP A 357 19.45 -10.91 11.29
CA TRP A 357 19.55 -11.22 9.87
C TRP A 357 20.14 -10.04 9.08
N ILE A 358 19.70 -8.81 9.34
CA ILE A 358 20.23 -7.60 8.68
C ILE A 358 21.73 -7.46 8.97
N ILE A 359 22.15 -7.52 10.23
CA ILE A 359 23.56 -7.35 10.63
C ILE A 359 24.44 -8.42 9.97
N LYS A 360 23.97 -9.66 9.91
CA LYS A 360 24.71 -10.77 9.28
C LYS A 360 24.90 -10.56 7.77
N ASN A 361 23.88 -10.05 7.08
CA ASN A 361 23.91 -9.85 5.64
C ASN A 361 24.56 -8.52 5.23
N PHE A 362 24.58 -7.54 6.13
CA PHE A 362 25.15 -6.21 5.91
C PHE A 362 26.07 -5.81 7.08
N PRO A 363 27.24 -6.46 7.25
CA PRO A 363 28.18 -6.12 8.31
C PRO A 363 28.61 -4.65 8.24
N GLY A 364 28.84 -4.05 9.42
CA GLY A 364 29.27 -2.65 9.54
C GLY A 364 28.19 -1.62 9.21
N HIS A 365 26.92 -2.04 9.09
CA HIS A 365 25.78 -1.13 8.94
C HIS A 365 24.99 -1.05 10.25
N ASP A 366 24.58 0.17 10.59
CA ASP A 366 23.68 0.43 11.71
C ASP A 366 22.23 0.36 11.23
N VAL A 367 21.29 0.07 12.14
CA VAL A 367 19.86 0.00 11.80
C VAL A 367 19.12 1.19 12.41
N VAL A 368 18.27 1.84 11.61
CA VAL A 368 17.21 2.73 12.10
C VAL A 368 15.88 2.04 11.88
N VAL A 369 15.03 2.00 12.90
CA VAL A 369 13.71 1.37 12.82
C VAL A 369 12.64 2.44 12.65
N MET A 370 11.80 2.33 11.63
CA MET A 370 10.66 3.22 11.39
C MET A 370 9.36 2.44 11.52
N GLY A 371 8.69 2.59 12.65
CA GLY A 371 7.51 1.81 13.01
C GLY A 371 6.24 2.64 13.02
N HIS A 372 5.16 2.10 12.47
CA HIS A 372 3.81 2.67 12.55
C HIS A 372 2.96 1.92 13.58
N SER A 373 2.27 2.63 14.47
CA SER A 373 1.34 2.03 15.44
C SER A 373 2.03 0.91 16.27
N MET A 374 1.50 -0.31 16.23
CA MET A 374 2.15 -1.50 16.82
C MET A 374 3.60 -1.68 16.35
N GLY A 375 3.92 -1.37 15.10
CA GLY A 375 5.27 -1.46 14.55
C GLY A 375 6.28 -0.53 15.22
N GLY A 376 5.84 0.60 15.79
CA GLY A 376 6.69 1.46 16.61
C GLY A 376 6.69 1.06 18.09
N MET A 377 5.67 0.35 18.58
CA MET A 377 5.67 -0.25 19.94
C MET A 377 6.75 -1.33 20.07
N ILE A 378 6.81 -2.26 19.10
CA ILE A 378 7.68 -3.42 19.14
C ILE A 378 9.16 -3.08 19.45
N PRO A 379 9.85 -2.22 18.68
CA PRO A 379 11.26 -1.91 18.91
C PRO A 379 11.49 -1.17 20.24
N ARG A 380 10.54 -0.30 20.62
CA ARG A 380 10.58 0.47 21.88
C ARG A 380 10.43 -0.45 23.10
N PHE A 381 9.45 -1.33 23.08
CA PHE A 381 9.20 -2.31 24.14
C PHE A 381 10.33 -3.34 24.26
N TYR A 382 10.87 -3.81 23.13
CA TYR A 382 12.03 -4.69 23.14
C TYR A 382 13.22 -4.03 23.84
N SER A 383 13.47 -2.76 23.50
CA SER A 383 14.66 -2.06 23.98
C SER A 383 14.53 -1.59 25.42
N GLY A 384 13.37 -1.08 25.84
CA GLY A 384 13.10 -0.70 27.22
C GLY A 384 13.09 -1.91 28.18
N SER A 385 12.57 -3.06 27.74
CA SER A 385 12.52 -4.27 28.56
C SER A 385 13.71 -5.24 28.34
N TYR A 386 14.73 -4.86 27.56
CA TYR A 386 15.80 -5.77 27.13
C TYR A 386 16.49 -6.50 28.29
N ASP A 387 16.77 -5.80 29.39
CA ASP A 387 17.43 -6.37 30.57
C ASP A 387 16.61 -7.45 31.27
N LYS A 388 15.28 -7.41 31.16
CA LYS A 388 14.38 -8.46 31.66
C LYS A 388 14.28 -9.59 30.63
N ILE A 389 14.15 -9.25 29.35
CA ILE A 389 14.03 -10.22 28.25
C ILE A 389 15.25 -11.13 28.19
N LYS A 390 16.48 -10.59 28.26
CA LYS A 390 17.71 -11.39 28.18
C LYS A 390 17.90 -12.38 29.35
N LYS A 391 17.18 -12.18 30.46
CA LYS A 391 17.20 -13.09 31.63
C LYS A 391 16.15 -14.20 31.51
N MET A 392 15.27 -14.15 30.52
CA MET A 392 14.29 -15.19 30.28
C MET A 392 14.95 -16.44 29.70
N LYS A 393 14.49 -17.60 30.14
CA LYS A 393 14.95 -18.89 29.65
C LYS A 393 14.77 -18.99 28.13
N GLY A 394 15.85 -19.27 27.41
CA GLY A 394 15.86 -19.40 25.94
C GLY A 394 15.96 -18.07 25.19
N LYS A 395 16.16 -16.94 25.88
CA LYS A 395 16.31 -15.58 25.30
C LYS A 395 17.66 -14.94 25.67
N GLU A 396 18.58 -15.71 26.23
CA GLU A 396 19.87 -15.22 26.75
C GLU A 396 20.78 -14.65 25.65
N ASN A 397 20.64 -15.17 24.43
CA ASN A 397 21.43 -14.76 23.26
C ASN A 397 20.73 -13.72 22.39
N ARG A 398 19.72 -13.02 22.92
CA ARG A 398 19.05 -11.95 22.18
C ARG A 398 20.01 -10.78 21.99
N ILE A 399 19.95 -10.16 20.81
CA ILE A 399 20.86 -9.10 20.43
C ILE A 399 20.67 -7.86 21.31
N ASP A 400 21.77 -7.21 21.69
CA ASP A 400 21.68 -5.95 22.43
C ASP A 400 21.25 -4.83 21.48
N PRO A 401 20.06 -4.23 21.66
CA PRO A 401 19.57 -3.21 20.74
C PRO A 401 20.48 -1.98 20.71
N ASN A 402 21.17 -1.65 21.81
CA ASN A 402 22.05 -0.46 21.88
C ASN A 402 23.31 -0.59 21.03
N LYS A 403 23.67 -1.82 20.60
CA LYS A 403 24.85 -2.06 19.76
C LYS A 403 24.58 -1.89 18.27
N TYR A 404 23.32 -1.97 17.85
CA TYR A 404 22.97 -2.08 16.43
C TYR A 404 21.86 -1.14 15.98
N ILE A 405 21.05 -0.62 16.90
CA ILE A 405 19.96 0.30 16.57
C ILE A 405 20.41 1.72 16.87
N ARG A 406 20.63 2.50 15.81
CA ARG A 406 21.08 3.89 15.89
C ARG A 406 19.97 4.85 16.32
N GLY A 407 18.72 4.54 15.96
CA GLY A 407 17.55 5.35 16.30
C GLY A 407 16.24 4.68 15.94
N MET A 408 15.14 5.20 16.49
CA MET A 408 13.78 4.75 16.20
C MET A 408 12.89 5.92 15.79
N VAL A 409 12.25 5.82 14.62
CA VAL A 409 11.18 6.73 14.20
C VAL A 409 9.84 6.06 14.48
N SER A 410 9.07 6.65 15.38
CA SER A 410 7.85 6.09 15.95
C SER A 410 6.65 6.91 15.49
N VAL A 411 5.90 6.39 14.52
CA VAL A 411 4.76 7.06 13.88
C VAL A 411 3.46 6.61 14.53
N THR A 412 2.72 7.52 15.16
CA THR A 412 1.41 7.28 15.81
C THR A 412 1.40 5.98 16.62
N SER A 413 2.44 5.77 17.42
CA SER A 413 2.64 4.52 18.16
C SER A 413 2.34 4.73 19.64
N PRO A 414 1.37 4.01 20.21
CA PRO A 414 0.96 4.24 21.58
C PRO A 414 1.99 3.69 22.57
N ASN A 415 2.03 4.25 23.78
CA ASN A 415 2.71 3.65 24.93
C ASN A 415 1.77 2.69 25.70
N TYR A 416 0.47 2.95 25.60
CA TYR A 416 -0.65 2.15 26.11
C TYR A 416 -1.89 2.46 25.28
N ILE A 417 -2.91 1.60 25.33
CA ILE A 417 -4.13 1.78 24.54
C ILE A 417 -5.16 2.59 25.36
N ASP A 418 -5.59 3.73 24.81
CA ASP A 418 -6.72 4.52 25.34
C ASP A 418 -7.50 5.15 24.19
N LEU A 419 -8.38 4.35 23.60
CA LEU A 419 -9.20 4.75 22.45
C LEU A 419 -10.16 5.88 22.83
N ALA A 420 -10.02 7.03 22.16
CA ALA A 420 -10.88 8.20 22.34
C ALA A 420 -12.32 7.96 21.84
N SER A 421 -12.54 6.95 20.99
CA SER A 421 -13.88 6.52 20.64
C SER A 421 -14.50 5.81 21.83
N ASN A 422 -15.31 6.53 22.61
CA ASN A 422 -16.25 5.96 23.57
C ASN A 422 -17.15 4.93 22.85
N ILE A 423 -16.73 3.68 22.78
CA ILE A 423 -17.64 2.55 22.59
C ILE A 423 -18.59 2.63 23.78
N PHE A 424 -19.83 3.03 23.50
CA PHE A 424 -20.85 3.28 24.50
C PHE A 424 -21.00 2.03 25.39
N GLY A 425 -20.65 2.15 26.68
CA GLY A 425 -20.60 1.05 27.65
C GLY A 425 -19.25 0.84 28.35
N LEU A 426 -18.11 1.15 27.71
CA LEU A 426 -16.78 0.96 28.31
C LEU A 426 -16.41 2.05 29.35
N GLY A 427 -16.90 3.28 29.18
CA GLY A 427 -16.73 4.34 30.19
C GLY A 427 -17.42 4.02 31.53
N MET A 428 -18.47 3.21 31.50
CA MET A 428 -19.18 2.74 32.69
C MET A 428 -18.41 1.63 33.42
N LEU A 429 -17.66 0.80 32.69
CA LEU A 429 -16.69 -0.18 33.23
C LEU A 429 -15.47 0.52 33.85
N LYS A 430 -14.92 1.57 33.22
CA LYS A 430 -13.79 2.35 33.76
C LYS A 430 -14.12 3.08 35.07
N THR A 431 -15.40 3.43 35.30
CA THR A 431 -15.85 4.19 36.49
C THR A 431 -16.42 3.29 37.60
N GLY A 432 -16.79 2.04 37.30
CA GLY A 432 -17.46 1.09 38.21
C GLY A 432 -16.60 -0.11 38.66
N ALA A 433 -15.27 -0.06 38.52
CA ALA A 433 -14.37 -1.20 38.72
C ALA A 433 -13.91 -1.41 40.18
N SER A 434 -14.83 -1.36 41.15
CA SER A 434 -14.61 -2.01 42.45
C SER A 434 -15.52 -3.21 42.68
N ILE A 435 -16.55 -3.43 41.85
CA ILE A 435 -17.51 -4.53 42.01
C ILE A 435 -18.00 -5.04 40.64
N ILE A 436 -17.08 -5.46 39.78
CA ILE A 436 -17.45 -6.18 38.55
C ILE A 436 -17.15 -7.67 38.76
N PRO A 437 -18.17 -8.55 38.85
CA PRO A 437 -17.94 -9.98 39.00
C PRO A 437 -17.16 -10.50 37.80
N ASN A 438 -16.11 -11.30 38.04
CA ASN A 438 -15.31 -11.98 37.00
C ASN A 438 -16.17 -12.59 35.88
N ARG A 439 -17.38 -13.04 36.21
CA ARG A 439 -18.36 -13.63 35.28
C ARG A 439 -18.78 -12.71 34.13
N ALA A 440 -18.91 -11.40 34.33
CA ALA A 440 -19.30 -10.47 33.27
C ALA A 440 -18.18 -10.23 32.25
N VAL A 441 -16.93 -10.18 32.71
CA VAL A 441 -15.75 -10.19 31.83
C VAL A 441 -15.67 -11.53 31.10
N TYR A 442 -15.94 -12.65 31.79
CA TYR A 442 -16.04 -13.96 31.18
C TYR A 442 -17.19 -14.08 30.16
N ASP A 443 -18.33 -13.40 30.33
CA ASP A 443 -19.45 -13.45 29.38
C ASP A 443 -19.18 -12.61 28.12
N ILE A 444 -18.49 -11.47 28.26
CA ILE A 444 -17.93 -10.72 27.11
C ILE A 444 -16.88 -11.58 26.39
N LEU A 445 -16.01 -12.26 27.15
CA LEU A 445 -15.02 -13.22 26.64
C LEU A 445 -15.67 -14.44 25.97
N PHE A 446 -16.73 -15.01 26.54
CA PHE A 446 -17.37 -16.23 26.04
C PHE A 446 -18.14 -15.96 24.76
N ASN A 447 -18.75 -14.77 24.62
CA ASN A 447 -19.38 -14.35 23.38
C ASN A 447 -18.36 -13.99 22.28
N LEU A 448 -17.17 -13.50 22.63
CA LEU A 448 -16.03 -13.37 21.71
C LEU A 448 -15.47 -14.74 21.26
N VAL A 449 -15.57 -15.76 22.12
CA VAL A 449 -14.98 -17.10 21.91
C VAL A 449 -15.98 -18.12 21.35
N SER A 450 -17.30 -17.89 21.45
CA SER A 450 -18.35 -18.77 20.94
C SER A 450 -18.58 -18.64 19.43
N PHE A 451 -17.50 -18.77 18.65
CA PHE A 451 -17.60 -19.12 17.24
C PHE A 451 -17.66 -20.65 17.12
N PRO A 452 -18.66 -21.24 16.42
CA PRO A 452 -18.71 -22.67 16.24
C PRO A 452 -17.49 -23.16 15.44
N VAL A 453 -16.69 -24.01 16.08
CA VAL A 453 -15.65 -24.83 15.47
C VAL A 453 -16.32 -25.84 14.54
N ARG A 454 -16.67 -25.42 13.33
CA ARG A 454 -16.97 -26.31 12.19
C ARG A 454 -16.82 -25.53 10.89
N ASN A 455 -15.57 -25.24 10.54
CA ASN A 455 -15.03 -25.41 9.20
C ASN A 455 -13.52 -25.20 9.25
N THR A 456 -12.79 -26.19 8.77
CA THR A 456 -11.36 -26.11 8.45
C THR A 456 -11.15 -25.01 7.42
N LEU A 457 -10.77 -23.82 7.87
CA LEU A 457 -9.88 -22.83 7.25
C LEU A 457 -9.75 -21.68 8.27
N ALA A 458 -8.56 -21.56 8.85
CA ALA A 458 -8.28 -20.67 9.98
C ALA A 458 -7.96 -19.26 9.48
N THR A 459 -8.97 -18.47 9.14
CA THR A 459 -8.85 -17.04 8.84
C THR A 459 -10.14 -16.34 9.26
N ILE A 460 -10.08 -15.33 10.13
CA ILE A 460 -11.28 -14.61 10.58
C ILE A 460 -11.83 -13.76 9.43
N ASP A 461 -13.07 -14.02 9.03
CA ASP A 461 -13.84 -13.18 8.10
C ASP A 461 -14.30 -11.89 8.81
N LEU A 462 -13.78 -10.75 8.38
CA LEU A 462 -14.09 -9.44 8.94
C LEU A 462 -15.54 -9.02 8.75
N ASN A 463 -16.24 -9.55 7.75
CA ASN A 463 -17.66 -9.33 7.59
C ASN A 463 -18.43 -9.93 8.77
N SER A 464 -17.94 -11.05 9.30
CA SER A 464 -18.44 -11.67 10.53
C SER A 464 -17.96 -10.94 11.79
N PHE A 465 -16.79 -10.31 11.80
CA PHE A 465 -16.30 -9.48 12.92
C PHE A 465 -17.06 -8.16 13.08
N PHE A 466 -17.29 -7.41 11.99
CA PHE A 466 -18.11 -6.20 12.03
C PHE A 466 -19.57 -6.53 12.31
N LYS A 467 -20.11 -7.62 11.75
CA LYS A 467 -21.43 -8.14 12.15
C LYS A 467 -21.47 -8.58 13.61
N PHE A 468 -20.39 -9.13 14.15
CA PHE A 468 -20.27 -9.49 15.57
C PHE A 468 -20.29 -8.25 16.48
N ILE A 469 -19.53 -7.20 16.17
CA ILE A 469 -19.60 -5.90 16.86
C ILE A 469 -21.02 -5.31 16.79
N LEU A 470 -21.71 -5.45 15.65
CA LEU A 470 -23.06 -4.95 15.45
C LEU A 470 -24.15 -5.84 16.11
N ASN A 471 -23.93 -7.15 16.26
CA ASN A 471 -24.87 -8.12 16.83
C ASN A 471 -24.78 -8.26 18.36
N LEU A 472 -23.85 -7.56 19.01
CA LEU A 472 -23.64 -7.55 20.46
C LEU A 472 -24.80 -6.92 21.27
N HIS A 473 -25.87 -6.45 20.63
CA HIS A 473 -27.00 -5.84 21.34
C HIS A 473 -28.37 -6.36 20.84
N SER A 474 -28.91 -7.37 21.53
CA SER A 474 -30.23 -7.93 21.23
C SER A 474 -31.39 -6.93 21.46
N SER A 475 -31.19 -5.90 22.30
CA SER A 475 -32.20 -4.87 22.58
C SER A 475 -32.15 -3.63 21.67
N LEU A 476 -31.24 -3.56 20.69
CA LEU A 476 -31.21 -2.47 19.69
C LEU A 476 -31.76 -2.84 18.32
N ARG A 477 -32.35 -4.04 18.19
CA ARG A 477 -32.91 -4.55 16.93
C ARG A 477 -34.15 -3.76 16.45
N GLN A 478 -34.74 -2.91 17.30
CA GLN A 478 -35.80 -1.96 16.94
C GLN A 478 -35.28 -0.58 16.51
N PHE A 479 -33.97 -0.31 16.58
CA PHE A 479 -33.37 1.00 16.31
C PHE A 479 -32.64 1.08 14.96
N SER A 480 -32.71 0.04 14.12
CA SER A 480 -32.02 0.01 12.81
C SER A 480 -32.73 0.80 11.70
N PHE A 481 -33.76 1.60 12.01
CA PHE A 481 -34.45 2.45 11.03
C PHE A 481 -34.34 3.96 11.27
N GLN A 482 -33.56 4.40 12.26
CA GLN A 482 -33.21 5.82 12.41
C GLN A 482 -31.79 5.93 12.97
N ILE A 483 -30.77 6.00 12.11
CA ILE A 483 -29.38 6.16 12.55
C ILE A 483 -28.77 7.40 11.91
N GLY A 484 -28.83 8.49 12.68
CA GLY A 484 -27.86 9.57 12.67
C GLY A 484 -27.13 9.59 14.00
N THR A 485 -26.15 8.72 14.22
CA THR A 485 -25.13 8.83 15.29
C THR A 485 -23.89 7.98 14.94
N LYS A 486 -22.70 8.56 15.19
CA LYS A 486 -21.37 8.18 14.67
C LYS A 486 -20.91 6.75 15.05
N ILE A 487 -20.87 5.87 14.06
CA ILE A 487 -20.01 4.67 14.01
C ILE A 487 -18.62 5.13 13.51
N VAL A 488 -17.52 4.68 14.14
CA VAL A 488 -16.15 4.93 13.62
C VAL A 488 -16.08 4.30 12.22
N ASN A 489 -16.05 5.14 11.20
CA ASN A 489 -16.00 4.72 9.80
C ASN A 489 -14.54 4.57 9.34
N LEU A 490 -14.28 3.94 8.18
CA LEU A 490 -12.91 3.83 7.66
C LEU A 490 -12.27 5.22 7.47
N ASN A 491 -13.08 6.26 7.21
CA ASN A 491 -12.60 7.64 7.14
C ASN A 491 -12.10 8.17 8.50
N ASP A 492 -12.65 7.70 9.63
CA ASP A 492 -12.18 8.02 10.97
C ASP A 492 -10.91 7.23 11.34
N PHE A 493 -10.76 6.01 10.80
CA PHE A 493 -9.56 5.17 10.98
C PHE A 493 -8.38 5.65 10.12
N VAL A 494 -8.67 6.12 8.91
CA VAL A 494 -7.67 6.67 7.98
C VAL A 494 -7.36 8.13 8.33
N GLY A 495 -8.41 8.93 8.53
CA GLY A 495 -8.34 10.29 9.07
C GLY A 495 -7.82 11.37 8.12
N TYR A 496 -8.23 11.36 6.85
CA TYR A 496 -8.22 12.55 5.98
C TYR A 496 -9.49 12.62 5.09
N LYS A 497 -9.77 13.81 4.52
CA LYS A 497 -11.11 14.22 4.06
C LYS A 497 -11.69 13.43 2.87
N GLN A 498 -10.87 12.83 2.01
CA GLN A 498 -11.31 12.09 0.81
C GLN A 498 -10.33 10.97 0.46
N ILE A 499 -10.81 9.72 0.34
CA ILE A 499 -10.02 8.55 -0.09
C ILE A 499 -10.38 8.24 -1.54
N SER A 500 -9.39 8.07 -2.42
CA SER A 500 -9.63 7.68 -3.81
C SER A 500 -10.02 6.18 -3.92
N PRO A 501 -10.73 5.74 -4.97
CA PRO A 501 -11.09 4.32 -5.15
C PRO A 501 -9.90 3.36 -5.12
N ALA A 502 -8.77 3.71 -5.74
CA ALA A 502 -7.58 2.87 -5.72
C ALA A 502 -6.99 2.73 -4.30
N GLU A 503 -6.96 3.84 -3.55
CA GLU A 503 -6.57 3.83 -2.13
C GLU A 503 -7.55 3.00 -1.29
N TRP A 504 -8.84 2.99 -1.62
CA TRP A 504 -9.83 2.16 -0.95
C TRP A 504 -9.53 0.67 -1.09
N TYR A 505 -9.30 0.17 -2.32
CA TYR A 505 -8.94 -1.24 -2.53
C TYR A 505 -7.58 -1.59 -1.90
N PHE A 506 -6.65 -0.64 -1.91
CA PHE A 506 -5.38 -0.80 -1.23
C PHE A 506 -5.58 -1.02 0.28
N LEU A 507 -6.31 -0.10 0.93
CA LEU A 507 -6.57 -0.13 2.36
C LEU A 507 -7.36 -1.39 2.75
N VAL A 508 -8.45 -1.71 2.05
CA VAL A 508 -9.31 -2.87 2.39
C VAL A 508 -8.55 -4.20 2.35
N GLU A 509 -7.53 -4.36 1.52
CA GLU A 509 -6.81 -5.63 1.46
C GLU A 509 -5.57 -5.68 2.35
N ASP A 510 -4.88 -4.56 2.53
CA ASP A 510 -3.58 -4.52 3.17
C ASP A 510 -3.61 -4.02 4.62
N VAL A 511 -4.71 -3.39 5.04
CA VAL A 511 -4.97 -3.01 6.45
C VAL A 511 -5.66 -4.13 7.21
N PHE A 512 -6.12 -5.18 6.53
CA PHE A 512 -7.05 -6.17 7.09
C PHE A 512 -6.53 -7.60 6.93
N CYS A 513 -5.28 -7.84 7.34
CA CYS A 513 -4.67 -9.16 7.30
C CYS A 513 -4.81 -9.92 8.63
N GLU A 514 -4.64 -11.23 8.60
CA GLU A 514 -4.87 -12.13 9.74
C GLU A 514 -4.02 -11.79 10.97
N GLU A 515 -4.64 -11.81 12.16
CA GLU A 515 -3.99 -11.51 13.43
C GLU A 515 -4.38 -12.53 14.51
N SER A 516 -3.49 -12.78 15.46
CA SER A 516 -3.76 -13.74 16.54
C SER A 516 -4.71 -13.17 17.58
N THR A 517 -5.67 -13.99 18.01
CA THR A 517 -6.62 -13.66 19.08
C THR A 517 -5.91 -13.28 20.38
N LYS A 518 -4.73 -13.85 20.67
CA LYS A 518 -3.97 -13.47 21.87
C LYS A 518 -3.35 -12.08 21.78
N VAL A 519 -2.94 -11.64 20.59
CA VAL A 519 -2.48 -10.26 20.36
C VAL A 519 -3.65 -9.32 20.60
N ILE A 520 -4.82 -9.59 19.99
CA ILE A 520 -6.05 -8.81 20.22
C ILE A 520 -6.35 -8.69 21.72
N MET A 521 -6.24 -9.78 22.47
CA MET A 521 -6.47 -9.77 23.91
C MET A 521 -5.50 -8.87 24.69
N GLN A 522 -4.24 -8.72 24.27
CA GLN A 522 -3.30 -7.80 24.93
C GLN A 522 -3.72 -6.34 24.72
N PHE A 523 -4.15 -5.98 23.52
CA PHE A 523 -4.67 -4.64 23.24
C PHE A 523 -5.93 -4.34 24.06
N VAL A 524 -6.88 -5.29 24.15
CA VAL A 524 -8.09 -5.15 24.98
C VAL A 524 -7.73 -5.01 26.47
N ARG A 525 -6.79 -5.81 26.97
CA ARG A 525 -6.33 -5.70 28.37
C ARG A 525 -5.71 -4.34 28.66
N SER A 526 -4.91 -3.79 27.74
CA SER A 526 -4.32 -2.46 27.89
C SER A 526 -5.41 -1.37 27.93
N GLN A 527 -6.41 -1.43 27.03
CA GLN A 527 -7.54 -0.49 27.00
C GLN A 527 -8.36 -0.49 28.31
N LEU A 528 -8.49 -1.65 28.94
CA LEU A 528 -9.24 -1.82 30.19
C LEU A 528 -8.39 -1.51 31.44
N SER A 529 -7.08 -1.33 31.29
CA SER A 529 -6.19 -1.03 32.42
C SER A 529 -6.45 0.37 32.97
N HIS A 530 -6.56 0.48 34.29
CA HIS A 530 -6.66 1.77 34.98
C HIS A 530 -5.30 2.46 35.15
N GLU A 531 -4.21 1.71 34.95
CA GLU A 531 -2.84 2.17 35.19
C GLU A 531 -2.18 2.71 33.92
N ASN A 532 -2.92 2.83 32.80
CA ASN A 532 -2.38 3.27 31.51
C ASN A 532 -1.13 2.47 31.10
N GLY A 533 -1.18 1.14 31.27
CA GLY A 533 -0.08 0.23 31.01
C GLY A 533 -0.35 -0.78 29.87
N PHE A 534 0.72 -1.22 29.23
CA PHE A 534 0.72 -2.33 28.28
C PHE A 534 1.59 -3.46 28.82
N TYR A 535 0.98 -4.62 29.05
CA TYR A 535 1.61 -5.75 29.73
C TYR A 535 1.94 -6.89 28.76
N SER A 536 2.99 -7.66 29.09
CA SER A 536 3.22 -8.98 28.48
C SER A 536 2.01 -9.88 28.67
N TYR A 537 1.86 -10.88 27.82
CA TYR A 537 0.68 -11.75 27.84
C TYR A 537 0.51 -12.48 29.18
N ASP A 538 1.62 -12.80 29.84
CA ASP A 538 1.67 -13.41 31.17
C ASP A 538 1.61 -12.40 32.33
N GLY A 539 1.57 -11.09 32.04
CA GLY A 539 1.46 -10.00 32.99
C GLY A 539 2.75 -9.67 33.77
N LYS A 540 3.88 -10.32 33.48
CA LYS A 540 5.12 -10.14 34.25
C LYS A 540 5.94 -8.92 33.86
N ILE A 541 5.78 -8.42 32.64
CA ILE A 541 6.46 -7.23 32.15
C ILE A 541 5.42 -6.15 31.89
N ASN A 542 5.58 -4.99 32.53
CA ASN A 542 4.93 -3.77 32.13
C ASN A 542 5.84 -3.05 31.13
N TYR A 543 5.51 -3.12 29.84
CA TYR A 543 6.32 -2.51 28.80
C TYR A 543 6.27 -0.99 28.86
N THR A 544 5.15 -0.41 29.28
CA THR A 544 4.99 1.04 29.39
C THR A 544 5.90 1.62 30.47
N GLU A 545 5.99 0.96 31.63
CA GLU A 545 6.90 1.37 32.71
C GLU A 545 8.38 1.19 32.32
N ASP A 546 8.69 0.10 31.61
CA ASP A 546 10.08 -0.20 31.21
C ASP A 546 10.65 0.77 30.18
N MET A 547 9.83 1.62 29.57
CA MET A 547 10.26 2.66 28.64
C MET A 547 11.27 3.64 29.26
N VAL A 548 11.29 3.81 30.59
CA VAL A 548 12.28 4.63 31.28
C VAL A 548 13.72 4.13 31.12
N ASN A 549 13.89 2.86 30.76
CA ASN A 549 15.20 2.25 30.51
C ASN A 549 15.66 2.41 29.06
N LEU A 550 14.85 3.00 28.19
CA LEU A 550 15.20 3.20 26.79
C LEU A 550 16.32 4.24 26.65
N LYS A 551 17.42 3.85 25.99
CA LYS A 551 18.59 4.73 25.74
C LYS A 551 18.73 5.14 24.28
N ILE A 552 18.07 4.44 23.38
CA ILE A 552 18.17 4.67 21.94
C ILE A 552 17.37 5.93 21.58
N PRO A 553 17.93 6.87 20.79
CA PRO A 553 17.23 8.06 20.34
C PRO A 553 15.89 7.73 19.65
N VAL A 554 14.83 8.47 20.01
CA VAL A 554 13.50 8.31 19.44
C VAL A 554 13.01 9.60 18.80
N TYR A 555 12.62 9.50 17.53
CA TYR A 555 11.82 10.52 16.86
C TYR A 555 10.35 10.10 16.89
N THR A 556 9.54 10.77 17.71
CA THR A 556 8.09 10.52 17.81
C THR A 556 7.32 11.43 16.86
N ILE A 557 6.41 10.83 16.11
CA ILE A 557 5.57 11.51 15.12
C ILE A 557 4.11 11.29 15.50
N VAL A 558 3.37 12.37 15.71
CA VAL A 558 2.00 12.35 16.24
C VAL A 558 1.02 12.85 15.19
N GLY A 559 -0.03 12.06 14.96
CA GLY A 559 -1.21 12.46 14.18
C GLY A 559 -2.19 13.22 15.08
N THR A 560 -2.42 14.50 14.82
CA THR A 560 -3.25 15.35 15.70
C THR A 560 -4.75 15.05 15.59
N VAL A 561 -5.18 14.38 14.53
CA VAL A 561 -6.57 13.93 14.32
C VAL A 561 -6.72 12.42 14.48
N ASP A 562 -5.70 11.74 15.02
CA ASP A 562 -5.72 10.30 15.29
C ASP A 562 -6.70 9.98 16.44
N LYS A 563 -7.72 9.17 16.14
CA LYS A 563 -8.73 8.70 17.11
C LYS A 563 -8.41 7.33 17.70
N ILE A 564 -7.44 6.63 17.13
CA ILE A 564 -7.02 5.28 17.52
C ILE A 564 -5.85 5.37 18.51
N VAL A 565 -4.89 6.23 18.21
CA VAL A 565 -3.76 6.55 19.06
C VAL A 565 -3.79 8.06 19.31
N PRO A 566 -4.64 8.53 20.23
CA PRO A 566 -4.75 9.95 20.48
C PRO A 566 -3.41 10.51 21.00
N PRO A 567 -3.09 11.79 20.72
CA PRO A 567 -1.79 12.39 21.05
C PRO A 567 -1.23 12.07 22.45
N PRO A 568 -2.02 12.11 23.54
CA PRO A 568 -1.50 11.79 24.88
C PRO A 568 -0.95 10.37 25.03
N THR A 569 -1.45 9.40 24.25
CA THR A 569 -0.99 8.00 24.30
C THR A 569 0.30 7.79 23.52
N ALA A 570 0.54 8.59 22.46
CA ALA A 570 1.78 8.57 21.69
C ALA A 570 2.91 9.35 22.40
N GLU A 571 2.54 10.43 23.08
CA GLU A 571 3.44 11.28 23.87
C GLU A 571 3.77 10.71 25.25
N GLY A 572 2.91 9.82 25.78
CA GLY A 572 2.66 9.64 27.20
C GLY A 572 3.78 9.17 28.15
N ILE A 573 3.63 9.62 29.40
CA ILE A 573 4.22 9.29 30.72
C ILE A 573 5.75 9.29 30.88
N TYR A 574 6.53 8.67 30.01
CA TYR A 574 7.98 8.74 30.13
C TYR A 574 8.46 10.06 29.54
N ASP A 575 9.33 10.79 30.25
CA ASP A 575 9.87 12.04 29.74
C ASP A 575 10.79 11.74 28.57
N ILE A 576 10.21 11.69 27.37
CA ILE A 576 10.96 11.50 26.13
C ILE A 576 12.14 12.46 26.16
N LYS A 577 11.98 13.71 26.72
CA LYS A 577 12.98 14.82 26.89
C LYS A 577 14.26 14.43 27.60
N SER A 578 14.26 13.32 28.31
CA SER A 578 15.45 12.78 28.96
C SER A 578 16.36 11.98 28.01
N ILE A 579 15.87 11.58 26.83
CA ILE A 579 16.63 10.78 25.87
C ILE A 579 17.43 11.69 24.94
N PRO A 580 18.78 11.58 24.89
CA PRO A 580 19.58 12.40 23.99
C PRO A 580 19.14 12.27 22.53
N ASN A 581 19.15 13.39 21.81
CA ASN A 581 18.81 13.47 20.39
C ASN A 581 17.40 13.00 20.03
N GLN A 582 16.44 13.03 20.95
CA GLN A 582 15.05 12.80 20.57
C GLN A 582 14.51 13.90 19.65
N LYS A 583 13.38 13.60 19.00
CA LYS A 583 12.60 14.61 18.28
C LYS A 583 11.10 14.33 18.43
N LEU A 584 10.27 15.36 18.36
CA LEU A 584 8.81 15.25 18.38
C LEU A 584 8.24 16.16 17.27
N SER A 585 7.41 15.59 16.39
CA SER A 585 6.73 16.34 15.32
C SER A 585 5.24 16.00 15.27
N TYR A 586 4.44 16.94 14.77
CA TYR A 586 2.99 16.86 14.71
C TYR A 586 2.50 17.04 13.28
N TYR A 587 1.54 16.22 12.86
CA TYR A 587 0.89 16.35 11.55
C TYR A 587 -0.63 16.27 11.71
N GLU A 588 -1.35 17.11 10.95
CA GLU A 588 -2.82 17.07 10.86
C GLU A 588 -3.28 15.88 10.01
N GLN A 589 -3.03 14.67 10.52
CA GLN A 589 -3.39 13.40 9.90
C GLN A 589 -3.88 12.40 10.92
N GLY A 590 -4.74 11.47 10.49
CA GLY A 590 -5.21 10.37 11.32
C GLY A 590 -4.29 9.16 11.27
N HIS A 591 -4.77 8.06 11.86
CA HIS A 591 -3.93 6.91 12.18
C HIS A 591 -3.22 6.29 10.97
N LEU A 592 -3.94 6.04 9.87
CA LEU A 592 -3.31 5.57 8.63
C LEU A 592 -2.91 6.71 7.69
N GLY A 593 -3.66 7.80 7.68
CA GLY A 593 -3.39 8.96 6.81
C GLY A 593 -1.96 9.45 6.94
N ILE A 594 -1.38 9.38 8.14
CA ILE A 594 -0.01 9.82 8.40
C ILE A 594 1.08 9.03 7.64
N VAL A 595 0.82 7.77 7.27
CA VAL A 595 1.75 6.93 6.48
C VAL A 595 1.34 6.79 5.01
N PHE A 596 0.18 7.34 4.63
CA PHE A 596 -0.36 7.26 3.25
C PHE A 596 -0.40 8.57 2.50
N HIS A 597 -0.70 9.66 3.20
CA HIS A 597 -0.83 10.97 2.60
C HIS A 597 0.54 11.43 2.15
N GLN A 598 0.74 11.54 0.84
CA GLN A 598 2.09 11.64 0.28
C GLN A 598 2.83 12.90 0.76
N GLU A 599 2.16 14.05 0.85
CA GLU A 599 2.82 15.28 1.37
C GLU A 599 3.29 15.06 2.82
N THR A 600 2.46 14.41 3.64
CA THR A 600 2.83 14.08 5.01
C THR A 600 3.99 13.08 5.03
N VAL A 601 3.94 12.04 4.21
CA VAL A 601 5.04 11.07 4.07
C VAL A 601 6.33 11.75 3.64
N ASN A 602 6.30 12.66 2.65
CA ASN A 602 7.47 13.39 2.18
C ASN A 602 8.08 14.24 3.30
N ASN A 603 7.24 14.97 4.04
CA ASN A 603 7.68 15.79 5.17
C ASN A 603 8.26 14.93 6.30
N ILE A 604 7.59 13.83 6.65
CA ILE A 604 8.08 12.85 7.64
C ILE A 604 9.43 12.28 7.21
N CYS A 605 9.57 11.86 5.95
CA CYS A 605 10.80 11.26 5.43
C CYS A 605 11.94 12.28 5.40
N LYS A 606 11.66 13.53 5.02
CA LYS A 606 12.63 14.63 5.10
C LYS A 606 13.10 14.85 6.53
N GLU A 607 12.16 15.04 7.44
CA GLU A 607 12.47 15.29 8.84
C GLU A 607 13.17 14.11 9.52
N ALA A 608 12.84 12.87 9.12
CA ALA A 608 13.50 11.66 9.58
C ALA A 608 14.91 11.55 9.00
N HIS A 609 15.12 11.87 7.73
CA HIS A 609 16.46 11.92 7.13
C HIS A 609 17.36 12.94 7.83
N ASP A 610 16.88 14.16 8.04
CA ASP A 610 17.62 15.22 8.74
C ASP A 610 17.98 14.76 10.17
N TRP A 611 17.02 14.15 10.86
CA TRP A 611 17.23 13.61 12.20
C TRP A 611 18.23 12.45 12.22
N ILE A 612 18.07 11.43 11.37
CA ILE A 612 19.00 10.29 11.26
C ILE A 612 20.43 10.77 10.96
N SER A 613 20.57 11.76 10.08
CA SER A 613 21.87 12.32 9.69
C SER A 613 22.55 13.05 10.85
N SER A 614 21.79 13.56 11.82
CA SER A 614 22.32 14.20 13.03
C SER A 614 22.75 13.24 14.13
N LEU A 615 22.34 11.96 14.07
CA LEU A 615 22.71 10.96 15.07
C LEU A 615 24.20 10.59 14.94
N PRO A 616 24.91 10.23 16.02
CA PRO A 616 26.23 9.62 15.90
C PRO A 616 26.13 8.24 15.23
N SER A 617 27.14 7.82 14.47
CA SER A 617 27.23 6.42 14.03
C SER A 617 27.63 5.51 15.20
N LEU A 618 27.10 4.29 15.23
CA LEU A 618 27.48 3.30 16.23
C LEU A 618 28.86 2.69 15.93
N ALA A 619 29.29 2.68 14.67
CA ALA A 619 30.63 2.21 14.27
C ALA A 619 31.76 3.07 14.88
N ASP A 620 31.50 4.36 15.12
CA ASP A 620 32.46 5.29 15.72
C ASP A 620 32.50 5.20 17.27
N ALA A 621 31.57 4.45 17.88
CA ALA A 621 31.39 4.38 19.34
C ALA A 621 32.19 3.26 20.05
N GLY A 622 33.01 2.48 19.31
CA GLY A 622 34.00 1.55 19.85
C GLY A 622 33.81 0.09 19.46
N GLU A 623 34.91 -0.58 19.07
CA GLU A 623 35.00 -2.00 18.74
C GLU A 623 34.44 -2.89 19.86
N VAL A 624 33.55 -3.82 19.51
CA VAL A 624 33.22 -4.95 20.39
C VAL A 624 33.31 -6.25 19.62
N SER A 625 34.25 -7.07 20.09
CA SER A 625 34.63 -8.41 19.64
C SER A 625 33.48 -9.28 19.15
N GLU A 626 33.67 -9.86 17.96
CA GLU A 626 32.83 -10.88 17.35
C GLU A 626 32.60 -12.07 18.30
N ILE A 627 31.35 -12.52 18.40
CA ILE A 627 31.02 -13.83 18.98
C ILE A 627 31.12 -14.85 17.83
N PRO A 628 31.94 -15.92 17.93
CA PRO A 628 32.10 -16.90 16.86
C PRO A 628 30.77 -17.57 16.48
N ALA A 629 30.58 -17.77 15.18
CA ALA A 629 29.36 -18.26 14.53
C ALA A 629 28.94 -19.70 14.90
N ASP A 630 29.71 -20.37 15.76
CA ASP A 630 29.72 -21.83 15.84
C ASP A 630 28.82 -22.38 16.97
N LYS A 631 28.15 -21.51 17.73
CA LYS A 631 27.36 -21.92 18.92
C LYS A 631 25.84 -21.81 18.80
N LEU A 632 25.26 -21.54 17.62
CA LEU A 632 23.80 -21.46 17.45
C LEU A 632 23.15 -22.61 16.65
N ALA A 633 23.93 -23.59 16.18
CA ALA A 633 23.41 -24.69 15.36
C ALA A 633 22.83 -25.89 16.16
N ALA A 634 22.87 -25.86 17.49
CA ALA A 634 22.35 -26.93 18.32
C ALA A 634 21.10 -26.46 19.09
N HIS A 635 19.95 -26.50 18.43
CA HIS A 635 18.56 -26.56 18.95
C HIS A 635 17.57 -25.89 17.97
N ILE A 636 17.59 -26.35 16.71
CA ILE A 636 16.47 -26.20 15.76
C ILE A 636 15.74 -27.53 15.70
#